data_AF-A0A368TYP2-F1
#
_entry.id   AF-A0A368TYP2-F1
#
_cell.length_a   1.000
_cell.length_b   1.000
_cell.length_c   1.000
_cell.angle_alpha   90.00
_cell.angle_beta   90.00
_cell.angle_gamma   90.00
#
_symmetry.space_group_name_H-M   'P 1'
#
loop_
_entity.id
_entity.type
_entity.pdbx_description
1 polymer ?
#
loop_
_entity_poly.entity_id
_entity_poly.type
_entity_poly.pdbx_seq_one_letter_code
_entity_poly.pdbx_strand_id
1 'polypeptide(L)'
;MAWITKPNDTTGHQHTTRQNRSEALRQWEADRRDWRTGQPASALLAEGLPIEEAPSGVATAATDGSRLLVNPNWSAGLDDTTRRFMQAHLVWHCAAGHFRLQPAPNADLRRWHLACDHEVNAALLMLGMHLPPQAVLFPACVGRPLPEVYAWLAGNPLLDDEHSLDATPWSAGTTAKSLTDSWPPRIHELVKRYLGSPQLPAPMASWLLNCW
;
A
#
# COMPACT_ATOMS: atom_id res chain seq x y z
N MET A 1 -29.10 25.21 47.72
CA MET A 1 -28.98 24.96 46.26
C MET A 1 -27.81 24.02 46.04
N ALA A 2 -28.05 22.75 45.72
CA ALA A 2 -27.01 21.78 45.40
C ALA A 2 -27.13 21.42 43.92
N TRP A 3 -26.08 21.69 43.15
CA TRP A 3 -25.99 21.36 41.73
C TRP A 3 -25.53 19.91 41.61
N ILE A 4 -26.39 19.05 41.06
CA ILE A 4 -26.03 17.67 40.69
C ILE A 4 -25.40 17.73 39.29
N THR A 5 -24.09 17.50 39.22
CA THR A 5 -23.37 17.26 37.97
C THR A 5 -23.74 15.87 37.43
N LYS A 6 -24.28 15.81 36.21
CA LYS A 6 -24.50 14.55 35.50
C LYS A 6 -23.14 13.92 35.14
N PRO A 7 -23.01 12.58 35.20
CA PRO A 7 -21.78 11.91 34.81
C PRO A 7 -21.57 12.03 33.28
N ASN A 8 -20.32 12.27 32.89
CA ASN A 8 -19.89 12.45 31.51
C ASN A 8 -19.86 11.08 30.79
N ASP A 9 -20.57 10.96 29.67
CA ASP A 9 -20.77 9.72 28.90
C ASP A 9 -19.59 9.44 27.95
N THR A 10 -18.38 9.33 28.50
CA THR A 10 -17.14 9.09 27.75
C THR A 10 -16.85 7.61 27.52
N THR A 11 -17.42 6.72 28.31
CA THR A 11 -17.18 5.26 28.26
C THR A 11 -17.82 4.58 27.06
N GLY A 12 -19.03 4.99 26.65
CA GLY A 12 -19.70 4.44 25.46
C GLY A 12 -18.95 4.76 24.17
N HIS A 13 -18.52 6.01 24.01
CA HIS A 13 -17.76 6.45 22.84
C HIS A 13 -16.40 5.75 22.71
N GLN A 14 -15.68 5.55 23.82
CA GLN A 14 -14.38 4.86 23.80
C GLN A 14 -14.52 3.37 23.44
N HIS A 15 -15.59 2.71 23.89
CA HIS A 15 -15.84 1.30 23.58
C HIS A 15 -16.17 1.09 22.10
N THR A 16 -17.08 1.89 21.54
CA THR A 16 -17.45 1.83 20.11
C THR A 16 -16.25 2.16 19.22
N THR A 17 -15.45 3.18 19.58
CA THR A 17 -14.24 3.54 18.83
C THR A 17 -13.23 2.38 18.81
N ARG A 18 -13.01 1.70 19.94
CA ARG A 18 -12.09 0.56 20.02
C ARG A 18 -12.61 -0.67 19.26
N GLN A 19 -13.93 -0.92 19.29
CA GLN A 19 -14.54 -1.99 18.51
C GLN A 19 -14.38 -1.75 17.00
N ASN A 20 -14.68 -0.55 16.53
CA ASN A 20 -14.53 -0.18 15.11
C ASN A 20 -13.06 -0.29 14.65
N ARG A 21 -12.11 0.13 15.49
CA ARG A 21 -10.66 -0.03 15.22
C ARG A 21 -10.27 -1.49 15.03
N SER A 22 -10.75 -2.35 15.91
CA SER A 22 -10.51 -3.80 15.81
C SER A 22 -11.18 -4.44 14.60
N GLU A 23 -12.29 -3.88 14.12
CA GLU A 23 -13.04 -4.41 12.98
C GLU A 23 -12.37 -4.12 11.65
N ALA A 24 -11.86 -2.89 11.44
CA ALA A 24 -11.13 -2.55 10.23
C ALA A 24 -9.93 -3.49 9.99
N LEU A 25 -9.12 -3.77 11.03
CA LEU A 25 -7.98 -4.69 10.91
C LEU A 25 -8.44 -6.12 10.59
N ARG A 26 -9.55 -6.59 11.21
CA ARG A 26 -10.13 -7.90 10.89
C ARG A 26 -10.60 -8.02 9.44
N GLN A 27 -11.13 -6.94 8.86
CA GLN A 27 -11.54 -6.92 7.46
C GLN A 27 -10.33 -7.07 6.52
N TRP A 28 -9.24 -6.35 6.77
CA TRP A 28 -8.00 -6.50 5.99
C TRP A 28 -7.38 -7.90 6.12
N GLU A 29 -7.45 -8.52 7.30
CA GLU A 29 -7.03 -9.91 7.46
C GLU A 29 -7.94 -10.89 6.71
N ALA A 30 -9.24 -10.61 6.65
CA ALA A 30 -10.20 -11.41 5.89
C ALA A 30 -9.93 -11.32 4.39
N ASP A 31 -9.77 -10.10 3.86
CA ASP A 31 -9.42 -9.85 2.45
C ASP A 31 -8.14 -10.61 2.04
N ARG A 32 -7.12 -10.61 2.89
CA ARG A 32 -5.88 -11.36 2.63
C ARG A 32 -6.11 -12.87 2.55
N ARG A 33 -7.02 -13.44 3.35
CA ARG A 33 -7.31 -14.88 3.30
C ARG A 33 -7.92 -15.26 1.96
N ASP A 34 -8.71 -14.36 1.37
CA ASP A 34 -9.38 -14.58 0.09
C ASP A 34 -8.42 -14.50 -1.12
N TRP A 35 -7.26 -13.84 -0.97
CA TRP A 35 -6.26 -13.78 -2.04
C TRP A 35 -5.66 -15.13 -2.42
N ARG A 36 -5.68 -16.13 -1.53
CA ARG A 36 -5.10 -17.44 -1.85
C ARG A 36 -5.71 -18.08 -3.10
N THR A 37 -6.97 -17.78 -3.40
CA THR A 37 -7.66 -18.26 -4.60
C THR A 37 -7.59 -17.27 -5.75
N GLY A 38 -7.86 -15.98 -5.48
CA GLY A 38 -7.97 -14.96 -6.53
C GLY A 38 -6.66 -14.31 -6.96
N GLN A 39 -5.66 -14.22 -6.07
CA GLN A 39 -4.38 -13.51 -6.27
C GLN A 39 -3.23 -14.19 -5.52
N PRO A 40 -2.88 -15.44 -5.85
CA PRO A 40 -1.95 -16.25 -5.06
C PRO A 40 -0.53 -15.68 -5.02
N ALA A 41 -0.11 -14.92 -6.04
CA ALA A 41 1.16 -14.20 -6.04
C ALA A 41 1.19 -13.12 -4.95
N SER A 42 0.17 -12.24 -4.91
CA SER A 42 0.01 -11.24 -3.84
C SER A 42 -0.15 -11.91 -2.47
N ALA A 43 -0.85 -13.05 -2.38
CA ALA A 43 -1.00 -13.79 -1.13
C ALA A 43 0.34 -14.30 -0.57
N LEU A 44 1.22 -14.81 -1.44
CA LEU A 44 2.57 -15.23 -1.06
C LEU A 44 3.39 -14.02 -0.57
N LEU A 45 3.36 -12.92 -1.32
CA LEU A 45 4.06 -11.70 -0.93
C LEU A 45 3.55 -11.12 0.40
N ALA A 46 2.26 -11.30 0.71
CA ALA A 46 1.62 -10.83 1.92
C ALA A 46 1.85 -11.72 3.15
N GLU A 47 2.41 -12.92 2.97
CA GLU A 47 2.52 -13.90 4.03
C GLU A 47 3.40 -13.39 5.19
N GLY A 48 2.88 -13.50 6.41
CA GLY A 48 3.57 -13.07 7.63
C GLY A 48 3.73 -11.55 7.80
N LEU A 49 3.21 -10.71 6.89
CA LEU A 49 3.23 -9.25 7.07
C LEU A 49 2.18 -8.82 8.10
N PRO A 50 2.54 -8.20 9.24
CA PRO A 50 1.56 -7.69 10.18
C PRO A 50 0.64 -6.64 9.53
N ILE A 51 -0.61 -6.61 9.99
CA ILE A 51 -1.54 -5.51 9.71
C ILE A 51 -1.82 -4.85 11.04
N GLU A 52 -1.38 -3.61 11.18
CA GLU A 52 -1.40 -2.88 12.43
C GLU A 52 -2.15 -1.56 12.26
N GLU A 53 -2.64 -1.04 13.38
CA GLU A 53 -3.19 0.30 13.36
C GLU A 53 -2.09 1.34 13.12
N ALA A 54 -2.38 2.29 12.21
CA ALA A 54 -1.44 3.34 11.88
C ALA A 54 -1.28 4.36 13.03
N PRO A 55 -0.09 4.98 13.17
CA PRO A 55 0.09 6.10 14.09
C PRO A 55 -0.75 7.31 13.67
N SER A 56 -1.00 8.25 14.60
CA SER A 56 -1.90 9.40 14.39
C SER A 56 -1.54 10.32 13.22
N GLY A 57 -0.29 10.28 12.73
CA GLY A 57 0.17 11.06 11.58
C GLY A 57 -0.18 10.46 10.21
N VAL A 58 -0.68 9.23 10.16
CA VAL A 58 -1.07 8.54 8.93
C VAL A 58 -2.58 8.66 8.73
N ALA A 59 -2.99 9.48 7.77
CA ALA A 59 -4.39 9.76 7.51
C ALA A 59 -5.14 8.60 6.82
N THR A 60 -4.44 7.79 6.04
CA THR A 60 -5.01 6.69 5.24
C THR A 60 -4.41 5.34 5.62
N ALA A 61 -3.57 4.74 4.79
CA ALA A 61 -2.75 3.59 5.14
C ALA A 61 -1.34 3.79 4.58
N ALA A 62 -0.37 3.05 5.09
CA ALA A 62 1.01 3.13 4.66
C ALA A 62 1.70 1.77 4.81
N THR A 63 2.90 1.66 4.28
CA THR A 63 3.81 0.55 4.58
C THR A 63 5.23 1.07 4.79
N ASP A 64 5.93 0.48 5.74
CA ASP A 64 7.36 0.70 5.99
C ASP A 64 8.23 -0.45 5.42
N GLY A 65 7.62 -1.36 4.65
CA GLY A 65 8.23 -2.58 4.15
C GLY A 65 8.20 -3.76 5.13
N SER A 66 7.81 -3.53 6.39
CA SER A 66 7.75 -4.55 7.43
C SER A 66 6.35 -4.89 7.91
N ARG A 67 5.41 -3.96 7.74
CA ARG A 67 4.01 -4.06 8.17
C ARG A 67 3.12 -3.16 7.33
N LEU A 68 1.84 -3.50 7.26
CA LEU A 68 0.80 -2.63 6.73
C LEU A 68 0.20 -1.82 7.87
N LEU A 69 0.27 -0.50 7.80
CA LEU A 69 -0.24 0.42 8.80
C LEU A 69 -1.53 1.03 8.30
N VAL A 70 -2.64 0.80 8.99
CA VAL A 70 -3.99 1.18 8.52
C VAL A 70 -4.64 2.14 9.52
N ASN A 71 -5.08 3.30 9.04
CA ASN A 71 -5.97 4.18 9.82
C ASN A 71 -7.39 3.57 9.80
N PRO A 72 -7.91 3.12 10.96
CA PRO A 72 -9.18 2.39 10.97
C PRO A 72 -10.38 3.27 10.61
N ASN A 73 -10.32 4.58 10.89
CA ASN A 73 -11.41 5.50 10.59
C ASN A 73 -11.53 5.73 9.08
N TRP A 74 -10.40 5.88 8.40
CA TRP A 74 -10.37 5.96 6.93
C TRP A 74 -10.79 4.63 6.31
N SER A 75 -10.26 3.50 6.81
CA SER A 75 -10.59 2.17 6.29
C SER A 75 -12.08 1.82 6.41
N ALA A 76 -12.78 2.33 7.42
CA ALA A 76 -14.22 2.10 7.59
C ALA A 76 -15.07 2.74 6.48
N GLY A 77 -14.52 3.72 5.75
CA GLY A 77 -15.18 4.34 4.60
C GLY A 77 -14.93 3.65 3.26
N LEU A 78 -14.08 2.61 3.21
CA LEU A 78 -13.74 1.91 1.98
C LEU A 78 -14.75 0.79 1.70
N ASP A 79 -15.17 0.69 0.44
CA ASP A 79 -15.77 -0.54 -0.05
C ASP A 79 -14.74 -1.68 -0.12
N ASP A 80 -15.24 -2.91 -0.22
CA ASP A 80 -14.39 -4.10 -0.21
C ASP A 80 -13.41 -4.17 -1.39
N THR A 81 -13.80 -3.66 -2.56
CA THR A 81 -12.95 -3.68 -3.76
C THR A 81 -11.77 -2.73 -3.60
N THR A 82 -12.05 -1.51 -3.15
CA THR A 82 -11.05 -0.48 -2.87
C THR A 82 -10.13 -0.93 -1.75
N ARG A 83 -10.66 -1.53 -0.67
CA ARG A 83 -9.84 -2.04 0.45
C ARG A 83 -8.90 -3.16 0.01
N ARG A 84 -9.39 -4.12 -0.79
CA ARG A 84 -8.56 -5.19 -1.38
C ARG A 84 -7.46 -4.64 -2.30
N PHE A 85 -7.80 -3.65 -3.13
CA PHE A 85 -6.82 -2.95 -3.96
C PHE A 85 -5.76 -2.27 -3.08
N MET A 86 -6.15 -1.47 -2.09
CA MET A 86 -5.22 -0.73 -1.22
C MET A 86 -4.28 -1.68 -0.49
N GLN A 87 -4.78 -2.81 0.00
CA GLN A 87 -3.93 -3.79 0.65
C GLN A 87 -2.91 -4.40 -0.32
N ALA A 88 -3.32 -4.72 -1.55
CA ALA A 88 -2.40 -5.26 -2.55
C ALA A 88 -1.38 -4.21 -2.99
N HIS A 89 -1.82 -2.99 -3.23
CA HIS A 89 -0.98 -1.82 -3.50
C HIS A 89 0.14 -1.71 -2.47
N LEU A 90 -0.19 -1.66 -1.18
CA LEU A 90 0.83 -1.58 -0.13
C LEU A 90 1.78 -2.78 -0.10
N VAL A 91 1.28 -4.01 -0.32
CA VAL A 91 2.15 -5.21 -0.40
C VAL A 91 3.11 -5.12 -1.58
N TRP A 92 2.65 -4.60 -2.72
CA TRP A 92 3.46 -4.45 -3.93
C TRP A 92 4.45 -3.27 -3.82
N HIS A 93 4.16 -2.22 -3.06
CA HIS A 93 5.17 -1.23 -2.65
C HIS A 93 6.31 -1.87 -1.87
N CYS A 94 6.01 -2.84 -0.99
CA CYS A 94 7.05 -3.59 -0.31
C CYS A 94 7.85 -4.47 -1.28
N ALA A 95 7.17 -5.18 -2.17
CA ALA A 95 7.83 -6.04 -3.17
C ALA A 95 8.72 -5.24 -4.13
N ALA A 96 8.31 -4.05 -4.54
CA ALA A 96 9.10 -3.12 -5.35
C ALA A 96 10.21 -2.41 -4.55
N GLY A 97 10.20 -2.53 -3.22
CA GLY A 97 11.22 -1.93 -2.37
C GLY A 97 11.14 -0.41 -2.23
N HIS A 98 10.01 0.21 -2.56
CA HIS A 98 9.83 1.66 -2.58
C HIS A 98 10.08 2.32 -1.21
N PHE A 99 9.89 1.59 -0.12
CA PHE A 99 10.21 2.05 1.23
C PHE A 99 11.72 2.33 1.46
N ARG A 100 12.61 1.78 0.64
CA ARG A 100 14.07 2.03 0.71
C ARG A 100 14.54 3.15 -0.21
N LEU A 101 13.74 3.46 -1.23
CA LEU A 101 14.11 4.43 -2.25
C LEU A 101 13.90 5.82 -1.69
N GLN A 102 14.95 6.36 -1.08
CA GLN A 102 14.99 7.79 -0.78
C GLN A 102 15.22 8.54 -2.09
N PRO A 103 14.35 9.49 -2.45
CA PRO A 103 14.60 10.30 -3.63
C PRO A 103 15.82 11.20 -3.42
N ALA A 104 16.40 11.67 -4.52
CA ALA A 104 17.57 12.55 -4.48
C ALA A 104 17.34 13.79 -3.59
N PRO A 105 18.39 14.37 -2.99
CA PRO A 105 18.28 15.63 -2.27
C PRO A 105 17.57 16.69 -3.14
N ASN A 106 16.57 17.38 -2.58
CA ASN A 106 15.70 18.37 -3.25
C ASN A 106 14.73 17.81 -4.30
N ALA A 107 14.55 16.49 -4.39
CA ALA A 107 13.47 15.93 -5.18
C ALA A 107 12.09 16.35 -4.64
N ASP A 108 11.12 16.47 -5.54
CA ASP A 108 9.73 16.64 -5.16
C ASP A 108 9.19 15.29 -4.65
N LEU A 109 8.93 15.23 -3.34
CA LEU A 109 8.53 14.00 -2.66
C LEU A 109 7.15 13.52 -3.09
N ARG A 110 6.23 14.46 -3.38
CA ARG A 110 4.87 14.13 -3.84
C ARG A 110 4.95 13.53 -5.23
N ARG A 111 5.69 14.17 -6.13
CA ARG A 111 5.89 13.65 -7.49
C ARG A 111 6.61 12.30 -7.49
N TRP A 112 7.59 12.12 -6.61
CA TRP A 112 8.26 10.83 -6.44
C TRP A 112 7.28 9.74 -6.02
N HIS A 113 6.40 10.05 -5.07
CA HIS A 113 5.39 9.09 -4.61
C HIS A 113 4.41 8.72 -5.72
N LEU A 114 3.90 9.70 -6.48
CA LEU A 114 3.03 9.44 -7.63
C LEU A 114 3.68 8.52 -8.68
N ALA A 115 5.00 8.64 -8.89
CA ALA A 115 5.73 7.75 -9.78
C ALA A 115 5.80 6.32 -9.25
N CYS A 116 6.05 6.15 -7.93
CA CYS A 116 6.02 4.86 -7.25
C CYS A 116 4.63 4.21 -7.33
N ASP A 117 3.57 4.97 -7.07
CA ASP A 117 2.19 4.49 -7.11
C ASP A 117 1.81 4.03 -8.51
N HIS A 118 2.22 4.79 -9.54
CA HIS A 118 2.00 4.42 -10.93
C HIS A 118 2.65 3.07 -11.28
N GLU A 119 3.91 2.85 -10.89
CA GLU A 119 4.58 1.56 -11.15
C GLU A 119 3.84 0.39 -10.50
N VAL A 120 3.46 0.54 -9.23
CA VAL A 120 2.71 -0.50 -8.50
C VAL A 120 1.32 -0.72 -9.10
N ASN A 121 0.59 0.34 -9.42
CA ASN A 121 -0.76 0.24 -9.97
C ASN A 121 -0.75 -0.32 -11.39
N ALA A 122 0.22 0.06 -12.22
CA ALA A 122 0.43 -0.57 -13.52
C ALA A 122 0.75 -2.06 -13.38
N ALA A 123 1.53 -2.43 -12.37
CA ALA A 123 1.82 -3.83 -12.09
C ALA A 123 0.58 -4.63 -11.68
N LEU A 124 -0.20 -4.10 -10.75
CA LEU A 124 -1.45 -4.71 -10.31
C LEU A 124 -2.47 -4.83 -11.45
N LEU A 125 -2.57 -3.83 -12.31
CA LEU A 125 -3.42 -3.88 -13.51
C LEU A 125 -3.01 -5.02 -14.45
N MET A 126 -1.70 -5.21 -14.68
CA MET A 126 -1.20 -6.32 -15.51
C MET A 126 -1.46 -7.71 -14.92
N LEU A 127 -1.71 -7.79 -13.62
CA LEU A 127 -2.13 -9.01 -12.92
C LEU A 127 -3.65 -9.20 -12.89
N GLY A 128 -4.40 -8.34 -13.58
CA GLY A 128 -5.85 -8.40 -13.65
C GLY A 128 -6.56 -7.82 -12.42
N MET A 129 -5.87 -7.05 -11.59
CA MET A 129 -6.52 -6.35 -10.48
C MET A 129 -7.41 -5.22 -11.00
N HIS A 130 -8.60 -5.11 -10.41
CA HIS A 130 -9.45 -3.94 -10.62
C HIS A 130 -8.88 -2.75 -9.83
N LEU A 131 -8.53 -1.68 -10.55
CA LEU A 131 -8.10 -0.43 -9.94
C LEU A 131 -9.32 0.46 -9.65
N PRO A 132 -9.43 1.08 -8.46
CA PRO A 132 -10.45 2.09 -8.22
C PRO A 132 -10.22 3.30 -9.14
N PRO A 133 -11.26 4.08 -9.50
CA PRO A 133 -11.13 5.22 -10.40
C PRO A 133 -10.13 6.29 -9.95
N GLN A 134 -9.84 6.34 -8.65
CA GLN A 134 -8.93 7.29 -8.03
C GLN A 134 -7.49 6.78 -7.96
N ALA A 135 -7.22 5.54 -8.40
CA ALA A 135 -5.86 5.00 -8.41
C ALA A 135 -5.00 5.76 -9.42
N VAL A 136 -3.82 6.19 -8.96
CA VAL A 136 -2.80 6.82 -9.80
C VAL A 136 -2.39 5.86 -10.91
N LEU A 137 -2.65 6.23 -12.16
CA LEU A 137 -2.20 5.48 -13.32
C LEU A 137 -2.04 6.46 -14.49
N PHE A 138 -0.85 6.46 -15.08
CA PHE A 138 -0.53 7.26 -16.25
C PHE A 138 -0.38 6.33 -17.47
N PRO A 139 -1.40 6.15 -18.32
CA PRO A 139 -1.34 5.21 -19.44
C PRO A 139 -0.12 5.41 -20.36
N ALA A 140 0.33 6.65 -20.56
CA ALA A 140 1.52 6.98 -21.35
C ALA A 140 2.85 6.48 -20.76
N CYS A 141 2.85 6.12 -19.49
CA CYS A 141 4.02 5.70 -18.72
C CYS A 141 4.00 4.20 -18.37
N VAL A 142 3.01 3.43 -18.81
CA VAL A 142 2.97 1.98 -18.54
C VAL A 142 4.23 1.31 -19.11
N GLY A 143 4.92 0.53 -18.27
CA GLY A 143 6.17 -0.16 -18.62
C GLY A 143 7.42 0.71 -18.59
N ARG A 144 7.31 2.01 -18.28
CA ARG A 144 8.48 2.88 -18.07
C ARG A 144 9.03 2.71 -16.65
N PRO A 145 10.36 2.80 -16.46
CA PRO A 145 10.97 2.71 -15.14
C PRO A 145 10.74 3.98 -14.31
N LEU A 146 10.76 3.85 -12.99
CA LEU A 146 10.48 4.88 -11.99
C LEU A 146 11.16 6.24 -12.28
N PRO A 147 12.48 6.31 -12.59
CA PRO A 147 13.12 7.60 -12.85
C PRO A 147 12.56 8.31 -14.08
N GLU A 148 12.13 7.57 -15.11
CA GLU A 148 11.52 8.14 -16.31
C GLU A 148 10.10 8.64 -16.03
N VAL A 149 9.31 7.91 -15.24
CA VAL A 149 7.97 8.35 -14.82
C VAL A 149 8.06 9.62 -13.98
N TYR A 150 8.99 9.65 -13.02
CA TYR A 150 9.25 10.83 -12.20
C TYR A 150 9.67 12.05 -13.04
N ALA A 151 10.55 11.86 -14.02
CA ALA A 151 10.97 12.92 -14.93
C ALA A 151 9.81 13.39 -15.82
N TRP A 152 8.99 12.46 -16.34
CA TRP A 152 7.83 12.77 -17.16
C TRP A 152 6.79 13.61 -16.41
N LEU A 153 6.55 13.29 -15.13
CA LEU A 153 5.61 14.03 -14.29
C LEU A 153 5.99 15.50 -14.08
N ALA A 154 7.27 15.88 -14.26
CA ALA A 154 7.69 17.27 -14.19
C ALA A 154 7.04 18.16 -15.25
N GLY A 155 6.61 17.58 -16.37
CA GLY A 155 5.90 18.27 -17.45
C GLY A 155 4.39 17.98 -17.51
N ASN A 156 3.83 17.24 -16.53
CA ASN A 156 2.42 16.89 -16.54
C ASN A 156 1.57 18.12 -16.13
N PRO A 157 0.71 18.67 -17.01
CA PRO A 157 -0.10 19.85 -16.70
C PRO A 157 -1.20 19.59 -15.65
N LEU A 158 -1.54 18.32 -15.40
CA LEU A 158 -2.55 17.91 -14.41
C LEU A 158 -1.92 17.39 -13.12
N LEU A 159 -0.61 17.60 -12.92
CA LEU A 159 0.10 17.07 -11.75
C LEU A 159 -0.56 17.50 -10.43
N ASP A 160 -1.17 18.68 -10.35
CA ASP A 160 -1.81 19.19 -9.13
C ASP A 160 -3.12 18.48 -8.78
N ASP A 161 -3.80 17.88 -9.76
CA ASP A 161 -5.04 17.12 -9.57
C ASP A 161 -4.80 15.66 -9.14
N GLU A 162 -3.55 15.18 -9.24
CA GLU A 162 -3.17 13.80 -8.92
C GLU A 162 -2.95 13.61 -7.41
N HIS A 163 -3.51 12.54 -6.84
CA HIS A 163 -3.36 12.28 -5.41
C HIS A 163 -3.14 10.80 -5.13
N SER A 164 -2.10 10.49 -4.35
CA SER A 164 -1.88 9.16 -3.77
C SER A 164 -3.03 8.80 -2.82
N LEU A 165 -3.44 7.54 -2.84
CA LEU A 165 -4.48 7.01 -1.95
C LEU A 165 -3.91 6.54 -0.61
N ASP A 166 -2.63 6.19 -0.58
CA ASP A 166 -1.88 5.85 0.61
C ASP A 166 -1.00 7.03 1.07
N ALA A 167 -0.57 6.93 2.33
CA ALA A 167 0.42 7.80 2.90
C ALA A 167 1.80 7.22 2.64
N THR A 168 2.74 8.14 2.46
CA THR A 168 4.07 7.80 2.03
C THR A 168 4.85 6.96 3.06
N PRO A 169 5.81 6.09 2.67
CA PRO A 169 6.49 5.18 3.61
C PRO A 169 7.17 5.84 4.83
N TRP A 170 7.91 6.92 4.60
CA TRP A 170 8.49 7.82 5.62
C TRP A 170 7.50 8.48 6.59
N SER A 171 6.22 8.64 6.24
CA SER A 171 5.21 9.12 7.20
C SER A 171 4.85 8.07 8.25
N ALA A 172 5.16 6.81 7.98
CA ALA A 172 4.82 5.66 8.80
C ALA A 172 5.83 5.38 9.93
N GLY A 173 6.92 6.14 10.01
CA GLY A 173 8.01 5.98 10.98
C GLY A 173 9.28 5.35 10.39
N THR A 174 10.26 5.03 11.23
CA THR A 174 11.57 4.52 10.80
C THR A 174 11.46 3.16 10.12
N THR A 175 12.04 3.03 8.92
CA THR A 175 12.23 1.74 8.23
C THR A 175 13.08 0.80 9.08
N ALA A 176 12.53 -0.35 9.48
CA ALA A 176 13.29 -1.38 10.17
C ALA A 176 14.26 -2.08 9.19
N LYS A 177 15.55 -1.72 9.26
CA LYS A 177 16.61 -2.28 8.41
C LYS A 177 16.61 -3.81 8.33
N SER A 178 16.20 -4.49 9.42
CA SER A 178 16.15 -5.95 9.55
C SER A 178 15.15 -6.66 8.62
N LEU A 179 14.11 -6.00 8.12
CA LEU A 179 13.08 -6.65 7.29
C LEU A 179 13.25 -6.37 5.79
N THR A 180 14.08 -5.38 5.43
CA THR A 180 14.60 -5.19 4.07
C THR A 180 15.16 -6.48 3.49
N ASP A 181 15.99 -7.19 4.25
CA ASP A 181 16.73 -8.37 3.77
C ASP A 181 15.81 -9.60 3.52
N SER A 182 14.55 -9.54 3.98
CA SER A 182 13.60 -10.65 3.84
C SER A 182 12.90 -10.70 2.47
N TRP A 183 12.90 -9.60 1.75
CA TRP A 183 12.16 -9.45 0.49
C TRP A 183 12.85 -10.06 -0.73
N PRO A 184 14.18 -9.95 -0.96
CA PRO A 184 14.80 -10.64 -2.10
C PRO A 184 14.56 -12.15 -2.09
N PRO A 185 14.72 -12.88 -0.96
CA PRO A 185 14.36 -14.29 -0.90
C PRO A 185 12.87 -14.55 -1.19
N ARG A 186 11.98 -13.68 -0.71
CA ARG A 186 10.53 -13.78 -0.95
C ARG A 186 10.18 -13.58 -2.43
N ILE A 187 10.83 -12.64 -3.11
CA ILE A 187 10.67 -12.38 -4.55
C ILE A 187 11.23 -13.55 -5.37
N HIS A 188 12.40 -14.08 -5.01
CA HIS A 188 12.93 -15.28 -5.66
C HIS A 188 11.98 -16.47 -5.53
N GLU A 189 11.36 -16.68 -4.36
CA GLU A 189 10.37 -17.74 -4.18
C GLU A 189 9.10 -17.50 -5.00
N LEU A 190 8.62 -16.25 -5.07
CA LEU A 190 7.51 -15.87 -5.94
C LEU A 190 7.81 -16.21 -7.41
N VAL A 191 8.97 -15.76 -7.93
CA VAL A 191 9.40 -16.00 -9.30
C VAL A 191 9.52 -17.49 -9.57
N LYS A 192 10.16 -18.24 -8.67
CA LYS A 192 10.31 -19.70 -8.79
C LYS A 192 8.97 -20.42 -8.92
N ARG A 193 7.93 -19.96 -8.22
CA ARG A 193 6.60 -20.59 -8.24
C ARG A 193 5.73 -20.18 -9.43
N TYR A 194 5.79 -18.92 -9.86
CA TYR A 194 4.79 -18.33 -10.74
C TYR A 194 5.32 -17.79 -12.07
N LEU A 195 6.63 -17.82 -12.33
CA LEU A 195 7.20 -17.29 -13.58
C LEU A 195 6.50 -17.87 -14.82
N GLY A 196 6.00 -16.98 -15.68
CA GLY A 196 5.34 -17.35 -16.94
C GLY A 196 3.89 -17.79 -16.79
N SER A 197 3.35 -17.80 -15.57
CA SER A 197 1.93 -18.03 -15.30
C SER A 197 1.14 -16.71 -15.37
N PRO A 198 -0.20 -16.76 -15.51
CA PRO A 198 -1.05 -15.57 -15.38
C PRO A 198 -0.88 -14.85 -14.03
N GLN A 199 -0.44 -15.55 -12.99
CA GLN A 199 -0.21 -14.99 -11.66
C GLN A 199 1.10 -14.19 -11.56
N LEU A 200 2.05 -14.42 -12.47
CA LEU A 200 3.28 -13.63 -12.60
C LEU A 200 3.84 -13.69 -14.03
N PRO A 201 3.37 -12.80 -14.93
CA PRO A 201 3.90 -12.70 -16.29
C PRO A 201 5.41 -12.41 -16.31
N ALA A 202 6.12 -12.89 -17.34
CA ALA A 202 7.57 -12.74 -17.43
C ALA A 202 8.08 -11.29 -17.32
N PRO A 203 7.43 -10.27 -17.94
CA PRO A 203 7.83 -8.88 -17.75
C PRO A 203 7.74 -8.42 -16.29
N MET A 204 6.73 -8.91 -15.55
CA MET A 204 6.54 -8.59 -14.13
C MET A 204 7.63 -9.21 -13.26
N ALA A 205 7.95 -10.48 -13.51
CA ALA A 205 9.03 -11.16 -12.82
C ALA A 205 10.38 -10.44 -13.06
N SER A 206 10.65 -10.06 -14.30
CA SER A 206 11.86 -9.29 -14.65
C SER A 206 11.89 -7.93 -13.96
N TRP A 207 10.76 -7.22 -13.90
CA TRP A 207 10.67 -5.93 -13.20
C TRP A 207 10.94 -6.09 -11.70
N LEU A 208 10.28 -7.04 -11.02
CA LEU A 208 10.49 -7.29 -9.59
C LEU A 208 11.93 -7.66 -9.25
N LEU A 209 12.59 -8.47 -10.09
CA LEU A 209 14.00 -8.84 -9.90
C LEU A 209 14.93 -7.63 -10.04
N ASN A 210 14.60 -6.67 -10.89
CA ASN A 210 15.40 -5.46 -11.08
C ASN A 210 15.20 -4.40 -9.98
N CYS A 211 14.22 -4.58 -9.08
CA CYS A 211 14.01 -3.72 -7.92
C CYS A 211 15.00 -3.98 -6.77
N TRP A 212 15.81 -5.05 -6.84
CA TRP A 212 16.64 -5.57 -5.75
C TRP A 212 18.07 -5.91 -6.16
#